data_AF-A0A679JK28-F1
#
_entry.id   AF-A0A679JK28-F1
#
_cell.length_a   1.000
_cell.length_b   1.000
_cell.length_c   1.000
_cell.angle_alpha   90.00
_cell.angle_beta   90.00
_cell.angle_gamma   90.00
#
_symmetry.space_group_name_H-M   'P 1'
#
loop_
_entity.id
_entity.type
_entity.pdbx_description
1 polymer ?
#
loop_
_entity_poly.entity_id
_entity_poly.type
_entity_poly.pdbx_seq_one_letter_code
_entity_poly.pdbx_strand_id
1 'polypeptide(L)'
;MNSAFFNVSGIDPHDGATLVFVWCRNEGAPAHRNVLLGSGHVVGAVGCGRPPGVAVGQFSVTFLLPQGCSPNDIIVTSNAEDSEYLRDVTVTPCSRVSSISAANDLNDVRRYSRPIGTQASYNRANSDGLKVEAKS
;
A
#
# COMPACT_ATOMS: atom_id res chain seq x y z
N MET A 1 19.15 -19.36 6.86
CA MET A 1 17.67 -19.44 6.90
C MET A 1 17.13 -18.16 6.30
N ASN A 2 16.27 -18.23 5.28
CA ASN A 2 15.90 -17.06 4.48
C ASN A 2 14.69 -16.36 5.09
N SER A 3 14.79 -15.04 5.28
CA SER A 3 13.63 -14.19 5.49
C SER A 3 12.72 -14.23 4.25
N ALA A 4 11.42 -14.17 4.46
CA ALA A 4 10.42 -14.23 3.39
C ALA A 4 9.42 -13.08 3.55
N PHE A 5 8.95 -12.56 2.42
CA PHE A 5 7.90 -11.55 2.42
C PHE A 5 6.54 -12.21 2.59
N PHE A 6 5.71 -11.60 3.41
CA PHE A 6 4.32 -11.97 3.64
C PHE A 6 3.44 -10.75 3.40
N ASN A 7 2.21 -11.02 3.00
CA ASN A 7 1.14 -10.05 2.94
C ASN A 7 0.09 -10.38 4.00
N VAL A 8 -0.34 -9.38 4.74
CA VAL A 8 -1.57 -9.46 5.54
C VAL A 8 -2.62 -8.53 4.94
N SER A 9 -3.84 -9.03 4.80
CA SER A 9 -4.96 -8.27 4.25
C SER A 9 -6.23 -8.53 5.05
N GLY A 10 -7.12 -7.55 5.08
CA GLY A 10 -8.40 -7.66 5.77
C GLY A 10 -9.29 -6.46 5.49
N ILE A 11 -10.37 -6.37 6.26
CA ILE A 11 -11.30 -5.25 6.29
C ILE A 11 -11.47 -4.82 7.74
N ASP A 12 -11.27 -3.54 8.05
CA ASP A 12 -11.69 -2.96 9.32
C ASP A 12 -13.22 -2.90 9.38
N PRO A 13 -13.89 -3.67 10.26
CA PRO A 13 -15.36 -3.71 10.32
C PRO A 13 -15.96 -2.44 10.93
N HIS A 14 -15.16 -1.58 11.57
CA HIS A 14 -15.63 -0.40 12.27
C HIS A 14 -15.49 0.89 11.46
N ASP A 15 -14.86 0.83 10.28
CA ASP A 15 -14.59 1.99 9.39
C ASP A 15 -13.98 3.19 10.15
N GLY A 16 -13.24 2.89 11.22
CA GLY A 16 -12.69 3.88 12.15
C GLY A 16 -11.18 3.98 12.04
N ALA A 17 -10.53 2.91 11.59
CA ALA A 17 -9.09 2.88 11.43
C ALA A 17 -8.68 3.65 10.16
N THR A 18 -7.75 4.60 10.31
CA THR A 18 -7.04 5.21 9.17
C THR A 18 -5.76 4.45 8.84
N LEU A 19 -5.20 3.77 9.85
CA LEU A 19 -3.97 3.00 9.78
C LEU A 19 -4.19 1.64 10.44
N VAL A 20 -3.47 0.65 9.94
CA VAL A 20 -3.30 -0.65 10.59
C VAL A 20 -1.84 -0.88 10.91
N PHE A 21 -1.59 -1.63 11.97
CA PHE A 21 -0.28 -2.03 12.44
C PHE A 21 -0.19 -3.54 12.48
N VAL A 22 0.92 -4.08 11.97
CA VAL A 22 1.16 -5.53 11.88
C VAL A 22 2.25 -5.88 12.87
N TRP A 23 1.97 -6.83 13.75
CA TRP A 23 2.90 -7.24 14.79
C TRP A 23 3.15 -8.73 14.76
N CYS A 24 4.32 -9.12 15.28
CA CYS A 24 4.60 -10.49 15.68
C CYS A 24 4.44 -10.64 17.19
N ARG A 25 3.68 -11.64 17.64
CA ARG A 25 3.67 -12.02 19.05
C ARG A 25 5.01 -12.59 19.46
N ASN A 26 5.56 -12.09 20.56
CA ASN A 26 6.79 -12.63 21.14
C ASN A 26 6.48 -13.30 22.47
N GLU A 27 6.21 -14.62 22.43
CA GLU A 27 5.83 -15.39 23.62
C GLU A 27 6.98 -15.62 24.61
N GLY A 28 8.23 -15.27 24.25
CA GLY A 28 9.43 -15.55 25.05
C GLY A 28 10.08 -14.35 25.75
N ALA A 29 9.59 -13.12 25.58
CA ALA A 29 10.24 -11.93 26.13
C ALA A 29 9.73 -11.55 27.53
N PRO A 30 10.60 -11.11 28.47
CA PRO A 30 10.23 -10.72 29.84
C PRO A 30 9.38 -9.44 29.96
N ALA A 31 8.87 -8.95 28.84
CA ALA A 31 7.70 -8.09 28.76
C ALA A 31 7.04 -8.45 27.43
N HIS A 32 5.72 -8.66 27.42
CA HIS A 32 4.86 -9.00 26.27
C HIS A 32 4.89 -7.93 25.15
N ARG A 33 6.07 -7.58 24.64
CA ARG A 33 6.27 -6.57 23.61
C ARG A 33 6.24 -7.27 22.27
N ASN A 34 5.10 -7.14 21.62
CA ASN A 34 4.97 -7.54 20.23
C ASN A 34 5.93 -6.71 19.37
N VAL A 35 6.47 -7.33 18.32
CA VAL A 35 7.44 -6.68 17.43
C VAL A 35 6.67 -6.06 16.26
N LEU A 36 6.80 -4.74 16.07
CA LEU A 36 6.20 -4.07 14.92
C LEU A 36 6.90 -4.50 13.63
N LEU A 37 6.14 -5.08 12.71
CA LEU A 37 6.63 -5.54 11.41
C LEU A 37 6.32 -4.56 10.28
N GLY A 38 5.25 -3.78 10.42
CA GLY A 38 4.86 -2.78 9.43
C GLY A 38 3.55 -2.08 9.78
N SER A 39 3.21 -1.12 8.95
CA SER A 39 1.93 -0.41 9.00
C SER A 39 1.43 -0.08 7.61
N GLY A 40 0.14 0.19 7.47
CA GLY A 40 -0.45 0.56 6.20
C GLY A 40 -1.75 1.34 6.36
N HIS A 41 -2.15 2.00 5.27
CA HIS A 41 -3.39 2.76 5.24
C HIS A 41 -4.61 1.86 4.99
N VAL A 42 -5.70 2.24 5.64
CA VAL A 42 -7.02 1.70 5.40
C VAL A 42 -7.71 2.53 4.34
N VAL A 43 -8.47 1.88 3.47
CA VAL A 43 -9.29 2.57 2.47
C VAL A 43 -10.46 3.26 3.17
N GLY A 44 -10.41 4.58 3.28
CA GLY A 44 -11.47 5.36 3.91
C GLY A 44 -12.75 5.46 3.09
N ALA A 45 -13.85 5.80 3.75
CA ALA A 45 -15.18 5.96 3.15
C ALA A 45 -15.29 7.14 2.16
N VAL A 46 -14.45 8.17 2.32
CA VAL A 46 -14.62 9.46 1.64
C VAL A 46 -13.37 9.84 0.85
N GLY A 47 -13.43 9.72 -0.47
CA GLY A 47 -12.37 10.17 -1.37
C GLY A 47 -12.70 9.89 -2.83
N CYS A 48 -12.71 10.93 -3.67
CA CYS A 48 -12.84 10.79 -5.12
C CYS A 48 -11.72 9.88 -5.65
N GLY A 49 -12.06 8.70 -6.19
CA GLY A 49 -11.10 7.83 -6.89
C GLY A 49 -10.83 6.46 -6.26
N ARG A 50 -11.69 5.94 -5.36
CA ARG A 50 -11.60 4.54 -4.94
C ARG A 50 -11.63 3.62 -6.17
N PRO A 51 -10.62 2.76 -6.39
CA PRO A 51 -10.63 1.84 -7.51
C PRO A 51 -11.84 0.90 -7.47
N PRO A 52 -12.43 0.54 -8.63
CA PRO A 52 -13.48 -0.47 -8.68
C PRO A 52 -13.00 -1.78 -8.04
N GLY A 53 -13.86 -2.39 -7.20
CA GLY A 53 -13.57 -3.66 -6.53
C GLY A 53 -12.83 -3.56 -5.20
N VAL A 54 -12.47 -2.34 -4.74
CA VAL A 54 -11.88 -2.13 -3.40
C VAL A 54 -12.97 -1.69 -2.42
N ALA A 55 -13.07 -2.36 -1.27
CA ALA A 55 -14.05 -2.05 -0.22
C ALA A 55 -13.55 -0.95 0.73
N VAL A 56 -14.48 -0.23 1.36
CA VAL A 56 -14.15 0.63 2.53
C VAL A 56 -13.65 -0.26 3.66
N GLY A 57 -12.69 0.24 4.45
CA GLY A 57 -12.08 -0.53 5.52
C GLY A 57 -11.02 -1.53 5.03
N GLN A 58 -10.90 -1.76 3.72
CA GLN A 58 -9.94 -2.72 3.18
C GLN A 58 -8.51 -2.23 3.38
N PHE A 59 -7.61 -3.15 3.71
CA PHE A 59 -6.18 -2.91 3.80
C PHE A 59 -5.37 -4.10 3.29
N SER A 60 -4.12 -3.82 2.91
CA SER A 60 -3.13 -4.85 2.60
C SER A 60 -1.74 -4.31 2.97
N VAL A 61 -0.99 -5.07 3.76
CA VAL A 61 0.36 -4.70 4.21
C VAL A 61 1.31 -5.83 3.90
N THR A 62 2.34 -5.52 3.11
CA THR A 62 3.44 -6.44 2.84
C THR A 62 4.60 -6.15 3.78
N PHE A 63 5.16 -7.18 4.40
CA PHE A 63 6.23 -7.06 5.39
C PHE A 63 7.20 -8.24 5.28
N LEU A 64 8.41 -8.05 5.79
CA LEU A 64 9.40 -9.12 5.92
C LEU A 64 9.15 -9.87 7.23
N LEU A 65 8.95 -11.18 7.17
CA LEU A 65 8.80 -11.99 8.37
C LEU A 65 10.21 -12.29 8.95
N PRO A 66 10.54 -11.77 10.15
CA PRO A 66 11.84 -12.00 10.77
C PRO A 66 11.97 -13.45 11.23
N GLN A 67 13.22 -13.91 11.38
CA GLN A 67 13.48 -15.20 11.99
C GLN A 67 12.97 -15.21 13.44
N GLY A 68 12.34 -16.32 13.83
CA GLY A 68 11.73 -16.46 15.16
C GLY A 68 10.28 -15.98 15.25
N CYS A 69 9.70 -15.47 14.16
CA CYS A 69 8.27 -15.18 14.08
C CYS A 69 7.55 -16.22 13.22
N SER A 70 6.45 -16.80 13.73
CA SER A 70 5.55 -17.63 12.92
C SER A 70 4.49 -16.77 12.21
N PRO A 71 4.04 -17.12 10.99
CA PRO A 71 2.86 -16.51 10.39
C PRO A 71 1.61 -16.61 11.27
N ASN A 72 1.52 -17.65 12.12
CA ASN A 72 0.41 -17.84 13.06
C ASN A 72 0.46 -16.88 14.26
N ASP A 73 1.61 -16.24 14.49
CA ASP A 73 1.83 -15.29 15.59
C ASP A 73 1.56 -13.85 15.14
N ILE A 74 1.15 -13.66 13.88
CA ILE A 74 0.86 -12.36 13.32
C ILE A 74 -0.48 -11.85 13.84
N ILE A 75 -0.47 -10.63 14.33
CA ILE A 75 -1.64 -9.89 14.75
C ILE A 75 -1.69 -8.54 14.03
N VAL A 76 -2.90 -8.01 13.88
CA VAL A 76 -3.13 -6.71 13.27
C VAL A 76 -3.98 -5.87 14.21
N THR A 77 -3.62 -4.60 14.38
CA THR A 77 -4.36 -3.65 15.20
C THR A 77 -4.73 -2.38 14.44
N SER A 78 -5.84 -1.74 14.83
CA SER A 78 -6.27 -0.42 14.33
C SER A 78 -5.57 0.75 15.01
N ASN A 79 -4.87 0.49 16.11
CA ASN A 79 -4.15 1.50 16.88
C ASN A 79 -2.68 1.10 17.12
N ALA A 80 -1.85 2.10 17.43
CA ALA A 80 -0.42 1.93 17.67
C ALA A 80 -0.13 1.34 19.07
N GLU A 81 -1.13 1.30 19.95
CA GLU A 81 -1.01 0.80 21.33
C GLU A 81 -1.18 -0.72 21.42
N ASP A 82 -1.46 -1.38 20.30
CA ASP A 82 -1.61 -2.84 20.21
C ASP A 82 -2.74 -3.40 21.10
N SER A 83 -3.79 -2.59 21.28
CA SER A 83 -4.93 -2.91 22.15
C SER A 83 -6.21 -3.21 21.39
N GLU A 84 -6.34 -2.74 20.14
CA GLU A 84 -7.53 -2.95 19.31
C GLU A 84 -7.24 -3.90 18.14
N TYR A 85 -7.60 -5.18 18.31
CA TYR A 85 -7.32 -6.23 17.35
C TYR A 85 -8.35 -6.26 16.21
N LEU A 86 -7.86 -6.22 14.97
CA LEU A 86 -8.66 -6.53 13.81
C LEU A 86 -8.77 -8.05 13.64
N ARG A 87 -10.00 -8.53 13.50
CA ARG A 87 -10.31 -9.96 13.28
C ARG A 87 -10.41 -10.27 11.79
N ASP A 88 -10.44 -11.56 11.47
CA ASP A 88 -10.65 -12.07 10.11
C ASP A 88 -9.62 -11.59 9.07
N VAL A 89 -8.39 -11.37 9.55
CA VAL A 89 -7.25 -11.04 8.67
C VAL A 89 -6.67 -12.29 8.03
N THR A 90 -6.21 -12.15 6.79
CA THR A 90 -5.58 -13.22 6.02
C THR A 90 -4.10 -12.94 5.88
N VAL A 91 -3.25 -13.85 6.38
CA VAL A 91 -1.79 -13.80 6.25
C VAL A 91 -1.35 -14.79 5.19
N THR A 92 -0.64 -14.33 4.16
CA THR A 92 -0.24 -15.14 3.01
C THR A 92 1.22 -14.89 2.65
N PRO A 93 2.01 -15.94 2.32
CA PRO A 93 3.36 -15.75 1.80
C PRO A 93 3.28 -15.08 0.42
N CYS A 94 4.14 -14.10 0.18
CA CYS A 94 4.31 -13.55 -1.17
C CYS A 94 4.96 -14.60 -2.06
N SER A 95 4.38 -14.86 -3.24
CA SER A 95 5.03 -15.71 -4.24
C SER A 95 6.35 -15.07 -4.65
N ARG A 96 7.43 -15.86 -4.65
CA ARG A 96 8.67 -15.41 -5.30
C ARG A 96 8.34 -15.22 -6.77
N VAL A 97 8.62 -14.03 -7.31
CA VAL A 97 8.69 -13.87 -8.76
C VAL A 97 9.78 -14.83 -9.20
N SER A 98 9.38 -15.96 -9.80
CA SER A 98 10.29 -16.77 -10.60
C SER A 98 10.90 -15.79 -11.58
N SER A 99 12.20 -15.51 -11.45
CA SER A 99 12.92 -14.63 -12.35
C SER A 99 12.51 -14.98 -13.77
N ILE A 100 11.71 -14.11 -14.40
CA ILE A 100 11.46 -14.21 -15.83
C ILE A 100 12.86 -14.12 -16.42
N SER A 101 13.35 -15.24 -16.96
CA SER A 101 14.56 -15.23 -17.76
C SER A 101 14.28 -14.26 -18.91
N ALA A 102 14.78 -13.03 -18.79
CA ALA A 102 14.64 -11.95 -19.76
C ALA A 102 15.46 -12.28 -21.02
N ALA A 103 15.11 -13.38 -21.68
CA ALA A 103 15.83 -13.89 -22.83
C ALA A 103 14.94 -14.20 -24.04
N ASN A 104 13.60 -14.24 -23.95
CA ASN A 104 12.78 -14.65 -25.10
C ASN A 104 11.41 -13.97 -25.27
N ASP A 105 11.20 -12.73 -24.81
CA ASP A 105 9.95 -12.03 -25.14
C ASP A 105 10.12 -10.55 -25.51
N LEU A 106 10.98 -10.29 -26.49
CA LEU A 106 11.09 -9.01 -27.18
C LEU A 106 10.06 -8.85 -28.32
N ASN A 107 9.09 -9.76 -28.45
CA ASN A 107 8.10 -9.71 -29.53
C ASN A 107 6.71 -9.20 -29.11
N ASP A 108 6.38 -9.12 -27.82
CA ASP A 108 5.06 -8.63 -27.38
C ASP A 108 4.98 -7.12 -27.08
N VAL A 109 6.07 -6.37 -27.30
CA VAL A 109 6.09 -4.89 -27.15
C VAL A 109 5.56 -4.17 -28.40
N ARG A 110 5.31 -4.86 -29.51
CA ARG A 110 4.86 -4.21 -30.77
C ARG A 110 3.37 -3.90 -30.86
N ARG A 111 2.54 -4.22 -29.86
CA ARG A 111 1.09 -3.90 -29.91
C ARG A 111 0.68 -2.58 -29.25
N TYR A 112 1.60 -1.85 -28.62
CA TYR A 112 1.34 -0.53 -28.01
C TYR A 112 1.99 0.65 -28.75
N SER A 113 2.24 0.53 -30.05
CA SER A 113 2.59 1.69 -30.89
C SER A 113 1.34 2.20 -31.63
N ARG A 114 0.61 3.15 -31.05
CA ARG A 114 -0.25 4.05 -31.84
C ARG A 114 0.52 5.34 -32.17
N PRO A 115 0.39 5.90 -33.39
CA PRO A 115 1.24 6.97 -33.87
C PRO A 115 0.79 8.36 -33.42
N ILE A 116 1.76 9.28 -33.49
CA ILE A 116 1.77 10.70 -33.14
C ILE A 116 0.84 11.52 -34.05
N GLY A 117 0.07 12.44 -33.44
CA GLY A 117 -0.64 13.52 -34.11
C GLY A 117 -0.10 14.91 -33.71
N THR A 118 0.91 15.35 -34.46
CA THR A 118 1.27 16.74 -34.86
C THR A 118 1.09 17.93 -33.89
N GLN A 119 2.23 18.54 -33.54
CA GLN A 119 2.34 19.97 -33.18
C GLN A 119 1.89 20.87 -34.34
N ALA A 120 1.11 21.90 -34.04
CA ALA A 120 0.99 23.10 -34.85
C ALA A 120 1.04 24.35 -33.95
N SER A 121 2.18 25.02 -34.05
CA SER A 121 2.55 26.42 -33.83
C SER A 121 1.52 27.46 -33.33
N TYR A 122 1.98 28.22 -32.32
CA TYR A 122 1.96 29.69 -32.21
C TYR A 122 0.72 30.46 -32.69
N ASN A 123 0.05 31.14 -31.75
CA ASN A 123 -0.37 32.53 -31.97
C ASN A 123 -0.22 33.38 -30.70
N ARG A 124 0.33 34.57 -30.94
CA ARG A 124 0.73 35.63 -30.01
C ARG A 124 -0.35 36.71 -30.01
N ALA A 125 -0.85 37.11 -28.84
CA ALA A 125 -1.42 38.43 -28.55
C ALA A 125 -1.38 38.58 -27.01
N ASN A 126 -0.54 39.45 -26.43
CA ASN A 126 -0.86 40.84 -26.01
C ASN A 126 -2.26 40.92 -25.36
N SER A 127 -2.49 41.51 -24.19
CA SER A 127 -1.72 42.32 -23.23
C SER A 127 -2.68 42.56 -22.04
N ASP A 128 -2.15 43.08 -20.94
CA ASP A 128 -2.87 43.82 -19.88
C ASP A 128 -3.32 43.07 -18.61
N GLY A 129 -2.64 43.42 -17.51
CA GLY A 129 -3.35 43.79 -16.28
C GLY A 129 -3.27 42.85 -15.09
N LEU A 130 -2.10 42.75 -14.43
CA LEU A 130 -2.05 42.43 -13.00
C LEU A 130 -1.37 43.58 -12.24
N LYS A 131 -2.19 44.49 -11.68
CA LYS A 131 -1.79 45.38 -10.58
C LYS A 131 -2.01 44.62 -9.27
N VAL A 132 -0.93 44.44 -8.51
CA VAL A 132 -0.97 43.97 -7.12
C VAL A 132 -0.89 45.22 -6.25
N GLU A 133 -1.99 45.60 -5.60
CA GLU A 133 -1.96 46.54 -4.47
C GLU A 133 -1.89 45.74 -3.17
N ALA A 134 -0.76 45.87 -2.47
CA ALA A 134 -0.64 45.52 -1.07
C ALA A 134 -1.17 46.69 -0.24
N LYS A 135 -2.07 46.43 0.71
CA LYS A 135 -2.38 47.35 1.81
C LYS A 135 -2.01 46.67 3.14
N SER A 136 -1.24 47.43 3.91
CA SER A 136 -0.89 47.23 5.31
C SER A 136 -2.11 47.28 6.24
#